data_AF-A0A661TRZ4-F1
#
_entry.id   AF-A0A661TRZ4-F1
#
_cell.length_a   1.000
_cell.length_b   1.000
_cell.length_c   1.000
_cell.angle_alpha   90.00
_cell.angle_beta   90.00
_cell.angle_gamma   90.00
#
_symmetry.space_group_name_H-M   'P 1'
#
loop_
_entity.id
_entity.type
_entity.pdbx_description
1 polymer ?
#
loop_
_entity_poly.entity_id
_entity_poly.type
_entity_poly.pdbx_seq_one_letter_code
_entity_poly.pdbx_strand_id
1 'polypeptide(L)'
;MKPEDMNKADFFTSIFLFLLGLIVFIISIRMPTFRELGANPYSAPGIVPMILGVIIVIMGAILFTRSVISKGYKISLSFQGLKLFFKNNSIKRLFIALFLSVFYVILLGKINYFLLTTLYIFLFVWSFELKTKKTLFFALLEAVLIAACISYVFRYLFLVTLP
;
A
#
# COMPACT_ATOMS: atom_id res chain seq x y z
N MET A 1 7.77 -25.31 -4.65
CA MET A 1 8.85 -24.60 -5.35
C MET A 1 10.17 -25.24 -4.97
N LYS A 2 11.11 -25.39 -5.90
CA LYS A 2 12.46 -25.86 -5.57
C LYS A 2 13.19 -24.71 -4.84
N PRO A 3 14.05 -24.98 -3.84
CA PRO A 3 14.74 -23.95 -3.05
C PRO A 3 15.56 -22.98 -3.91
N GLU A 4 16.06 -23.45 -5.05
CA GLU A 4 16.78 -22.66 -6.04
C GLU A 4 15.93 -21.56 -6.69
N ASP A 5 14.62 -21.78 -6.86
CA ASP A 5 13.71 -20.80 -7.45
C ASP A 5 13.26 -19.73 -6.45
N MET A 6 13.28 -20.06 -5.15
CA MET A 6 13.00 -19.11 -4.06
C MET A 6 14.12 -18.06 -3.96
N ASN A 7 15.38 -18.49 -4.00
CA ASN A 7 16.54 -17.59 -3.93
C ASN A 7 16.61 -16.59 -5.12
N LYS A 8 16.05 -16.96 -6.29
CA LYS A 8 15.99 -16.11 -7.49
C LYS A 8 14.89 -15.04 -7.38
N ALA A 9 13.71 -15.43 -6.90
CA ALA A 9 12.59 -14.50 -6.67
C ALA A 9 12.95 -13.47 -5.59
N ASP A 10 13.69 -13.90 -4.56
CA ASP A 10 14.18 -13.04 -3.49
C ASP A 10 15.16 -11.97 -4.02
N PHE A 11 15.99 -12.27 -5.02
CA PHE A 11 16.90 -11.29 -5.62
C PHE A 11 16.15 -10.12 -6.28
N PHE A 12 15.20 -10.40 -7.17
CA PHE A 12 14.40 -9.33 -7.80
C PHE A 12 13.54 -8.58 -6.80
N THR A 13 12.93 -9.30 -5.86
CA THR A 13 12.10 -8.70 -4.80
C THR A 13 12.95 -7.76 -3.94
N SER A 14 14.19 -8.14 -3.61
CA SER A 14 15.10 -7.32 -2.82
C SER A 14 15.48 -6.00 -3.51
N ILE A 15 15.78 -6.05 -4.81
CA ILE A 15 16.07 -4.85 -5.62
C ILE A 15 14.83 -3.94 -5.66
N PHE A 16 13.67 -4.52 -5.95
CA PHE A 16 12.42 -3.76 -6.01
C PHE A 16 12.10 -3.09 -4.67
N LEU A 17 12.16 -3.84 -3.57
CA LEU A 17 11.90 -3.30 -2.22
C LEU A 17 12.92 -2.23 -1.84
N PHE A 18 14.21 -2.45 -2.12
CA PHE A 18 15.25 -1.46 -1.84
C PHE A 18 14.98 -0.14 -2.57
N LEU A 19 14.71 -0.20 -3.88
CA LEU A 19 14.40 0.99 -4.68
C LEU A 19 13.09 1.66 -4.24
N LEU A 20 12.03 0.88 -3.98
CA LEU A 20 10.75 1.40 -3.50
C LEU A 20 10.90 2.11 -2.16
N GLY A 21 11.60 1.50 -1.20
CA GLY A 21 11.88 2.09 0.10
C GLY A 21 12.69 3.38 -0.02
N LEU A 22 13.69 3.42 -0.92
CA LEU A 22 14.49 4.61 -1.18
C LEU A 22 13.64 5.75 -1.75
N ILE A 23 12.76 5.44 -2.71
CA ILE A 23 11.82 6.40 -3.29
C ILE A 23 10.90 6.97 -2.20
N VAL A 24 10.29 6.10 -1.39
CA VAL A 24 9.41 6.50 -0.29
C VAL A 24 10.16 7.39 0.71
N PHE A 25 11.38 7.00 1.10
CA PHE A 25 12.23 7.78 2.00
C PHE A 25 12.52 9.19 1.46
N ILE A 26 12.96 9.28 0.19
CA ILE A 26 13.30 10.55 -0.45
C ILE A 26 12.07 11.46 -0.54
N ILE A 27 10.92 10.92 -0.96
CA ILE A 27 9.67 11.68 -1.06
C ILE A 27 9.26 12.17 0.34
N SER A 28 9.38 11.32 1.35
CA SER A 28 8.95 11.63 2.72
C SER A 28 9.79 12.73 3.37
N ILE A 29 11.11 12.73 3.19
CA ILE A 29 11.98 13.80 3.72
C ILE A 29 11.72 15.14 3.04
N ARG A 30 11.30 15.12 1.78
CA ARG A 30 10.97 16.34 1.02
C ARG A 30 9.58 16.89 1.34
N MET A 31 8.79 16.22 2.19
CA MET A 31 7.47 16.73 2.56
C MET A 31 7.56 17.99 3.43
N PRO A 32 6.65 18.96 3.25
CA PRO A 32 6.63 20.16 4.07
C PRO A 32 6.32 19.81 5.53
N THR A 33 7.11 20.39 6.43
CA THR A 33 6.97 20.19 7.88
C THR A 33 6.09 21.27 8.53
N PHE A 34 5.74 22.32 7.78
CA PHE A 34 4.93 23.46 8.23
C PHE A 34 5.43 24.15 9.52
N ARG A 35 6.73 24.03 9.84
CA ARG A 35 7.33 24.67 11.03
C ARG A 35 7.18 26.19 11.03
N GLU A 36 7.20 26.80 9.86
CA GLU A 36 6.98 28.24 9.65
C GLU A 36 5.58 28.69 10.06
N LEU A 37 4.61 27.77 10.14
CA LEU A 37 3.24 28.01 10.59
C LEU A 37 3.04 27.66 12.08
N GLY A 38 4.13 27.41 12.84
CA GLY A 38 4.08 27.00 14.24
C GLY A 38 3.68 25.54 14.47
N ALA A 39 3.66 24.71 13.42
CA ALA A 39 3.33 23.29 13.55
C ALA A 39 4.41 22.53 14.35
N ASN A 40 3.98 21.59 15.18
CA ASN A 40 4.89 20.74 15.94
C ASN A 40 5.77 19.93 14.96
N PRO A 41 7.10 19.91 15.09
CA PRO A 41 7.98 19.12 14.23
C PRO A 41 7.60 17.63 14.14
N TYR A 42 7.03 17.07 15.21
CA TYR A 42 6.61 15.66 15.28
C TYR A 42 5.28 15.37 14.58
N SER A 43 4.53 16.39 14.16
CA SER A 43 3.31 16.22 13.36
C SER A 43 3.56 16.32 11.86
N ALA A 44 4.82 16.36 11.43
CA ALA A 44 5.15 16.43 10.00
C ALA A 44 4.66 15.16 9.26
N PRO A 45 3.95 15.31 8.12
CA PRO A 45 3.34 14.18 7.42
C PRO A 45 4.36 13.17 6.88
N GLY A 46 5.62 13.59 6.68
CA GLY A 46 6.71 12.76 6.18
C GLY A 46 7.31 11.80 7.21
N ILE A 47 7.07 11.95 8.52
CA ILE A 47 7.80 11.17 9.54
C ILE A 47 7.50 9.67 9.45
N VAL A 48 6.23 9.30 9.48
CA VAL A 48 5.80 7.90 9.40
C VAL A 48 6.26 7.23 8.10
N PRO A 49 5.99 7.78 6.90
CA PRO A 49 6.44 7.15 5.67
C PRO A 49 7.96 7.15 5.52
N MET A 50 8.70 8.12 6.09
CA MET A 50 10.16 8.09 6.14
C MET A 50 10.66 6.88 6.93
N ILE A 51 10.13 6.64 8.14
CA ILE A 51 10.51 5.49 8.98
C ILE A 51 10.24 4.18 8.23
N LEU A 52 9.05 4.05 7.63
CA LEU A 52 8.71 2.88 6.82
C LEU A 52 9.66 2.72 5.62
N GLY A 53 10.00 3.79 4.93
CA GLY A 53 10.98 3.78 3.83
C GLY A 53 12.33 3.26 4.28
N VAL A 54 12.86 3.73 5.42
CA VAL A 54 14.12 3.25 6.01
C VAL A 54 14.06 1.75 6.32
N ILE A 55 13.00 1.29 6.98
CA ILE A 55 12.82 -0.13 7.30
C ILE A 55 12.82 -0.98 6.02
N ILE A 56 12.08 -0.55 4.99
CA ILE A 56 12.01 -1.26 3.71
C ILE A 56 13.38 -1.30 3.01
N VAL A 57 14.14 -0.20 3.02
CA VAL A 57 15.51 -0.16 2.47
C VAL A 57 16.41 -1.16 3.20
N ILE A 58 16.38 -1.19 4.53
CA ILE A 58 17.20 -2.11 5.33
C ILE A 58 16.81 -3.56 5.03
N MET A 59 15.52 -3.88 5.02
CA MET A 59 15.02 -5.22 4.68
C MET A 59 15.41 -5.62 3.24
N GLY A 60 15.26 -4.72 2.28
CA GLY A 60 15.68 -4.92 0.90
C GLY A 60 17.17 -5.19 0.78
N ALA A 61 18.01 -4.43 1.49
CA ALA A 61 19.45 -4.65 1.52
C ALA A 61 19.82 -6.01 2.12
N ILE A 62 19.20 -6.40 3.24
CA ILE A 62 19.44 -7.71 3.88
C ILE A 62 19.05 -8.86 2.94
N LEU A 63 17.88 -8.77 2.29
CA LEU A 63 17.43 -9.76 1.31
C LEU A 63 18.36 -9.82 0.09
N PHE A 64 18.86 -8.67 -0.36
CA PHE A 64 19.79 -8.59 -1.48
C PHE A 64 21.10 -9.29 -1.14
N THR A 65 21.71 -8.97 0.01
CA THR A 65 22.93 -9.63 0.48
C THR A 65 22.72 -11.15 0.59
N ARG A 66 21.62 -11.60 1.18
CA ARG A 66 21.31 -13.03 1.33
C ARG A 66 21.13 -13.74 -0.02
N SER A 67 20.43 -13.12 -0.96
CA SER A 67 20.16 -13.72 -2.27
C SER A 67 21.42 -13.78 -3.15
N VAL A 68 22.31 -12.78 -3.06
CA VAL A 68 23.62 -12.79 -3.72
C VAL A 68 24.51 -13.91 -3.16
N ILE A 69 24.61 -14.02 -1.83
CA ILE A 69 25.37 -15.10 -1.17
C ILE A 69 24.85 -16.48 -1.59
N SER A 70 23.54 -16.62 -1.77
CA SER A 70 22.89 -17.87 -2.17
C SER A 70 22.94 -18.16 -3.68
N LYS A 71 23.76 -17.43 -4.45
CA LYS A 71 23.92 -17.55 -5.92
C LYS A 71 22.62 -17.35 -6.73
N GLY A 72 21.70 -16.53 -6.24
CA GLY A 72 20.42 -16.22 -6.90
C GLY A 72 20.53 -15.50 -8.26
N TYR A 73 21.73 -15.08 -8.67
CA TYR A 73 21.99 -14.33 -9.90
C TYR A 73 22.07 -15.17 -11.19
N LYS A 74 22.12 -16.52 -11.09
CA LYS A 74 22.10 -17.41 -12.27
C LYS A 74 20.66 -17.60 -12.76
N ILE A 75 20.26 -16.79 -13.74
CA ILE A 75 18.88 -16.67 -14.23
C ILE A 75 18.69 -17.41 -15.56
N SER A 76 17.56 -18.12 -15.69
CA SER A 76 16.83 -18.23 -16.95
C SER A 76 15.42 -17.68 -16.73
N LEU A 77 15.09 -16.57 -17.41
CA LEU A 77 13.76 -15.96 -17.36
C LEU A 77 12.79 -16.87 -18.11
N SER A 78 12.12 -17.78 -17.40
CA SER A 78 11.09 -18.61 -17.98
C SER A 78 9.76 -17.86 -18.01
N PHE A 79 9.27 -17.54 -19.22
CA PHE A 79 7.96 -16.93 -19.48
C PHE A 79 6.80 -17.72 -18.83
N GLN A 80 6.97 -19.03 -18.60
CA GLN A 80 6.00 -19.88 -17.90
C GLN A 80 5.91 -19.57 -16.39
N GLY A 81 7.02 -19.18 -15.75
CA GLY A 81 7.04 -18.79 -14.32
C GLY A 81 6.25 -17.51 -14.05
N LEU A 82 6.36 -16.52 -14.95
CA LEU A 82 5.57 -15.29 -14.92
C LEU A 82 4.06 -15.56 -15.06
N LYS A 83 3.67 -16.44 -15.99
CA LYS A 83 2.26 -16.79 -16.20
C LYS A 83 1.65 -17.51 -14.99
N LEU A 84 2.41 -18.37 -14.33
CA LEU A 84 2.00 -19.04 -13.08
C LEU A 84 1.92 -18.07 -11.90
N PHE A 85 2.84 -17.11 -11.82
CA PHE A 85 2.83 -16.04 -10.81
C PHE A 85 1.54 -15.21 -10.90
N PHE A 86 1.19 -14.70 -12.08
CA PHE A 86 -0.03 -13.92 -12.28
C PHE A 86 -1.34 -14.73 -12.14
N LYS A 87 -1.28 -16.06 -12.30
CA LYS A 87 -2.45 -16.94 -12.09
C LYS A 87 -2.75 -17.20 -10.62
N ASN A 88 -1.82 -16.87 -9.71
CA ASN A 88 -2.00 -17.06 -8.27
C ASN A 88 -3.06 -16.10 -7.71
N ASN A 89 -4.05 -16.64 -6.99
CA ASN A 89 -5.13 -15.86 -6.42
C ASN A 89 -4.64 -14.79 -5.43
N SER A 90 -3.54 -15.03 -4.70
CA SER A 90 -2.94 -14.04 -3.79
C SER A 90 -2.40 -12.82 -4.53
N ILE A 91 -1.81 -13.02 -5.71
CA ILE A 91 -1.26 -11.93 -6.53
C ILE A 91 -2.38 -11.13 -7.18
N LYS A 92 -3.42 -11.82 -7.66
CA LYS A 92 -4.64 -11.14 -8.14
C LYS A 92 -5.25 -10.25 -7.04
N ARG A 93 -5.36 -10.76 -5.81
CA ARG A 93 -5.83 -10.00 -4.65
C ARG A 93 -4.95 -8.78 -4.34
N LEU A 94 -3.64 -8.94 -4.40
CA LEU A 94 -2.68 -7.83 -4.24
C LEU A 94 -2.91 -6.74 -5.29
N PHE A 95 -3.01 -7.12 -6.57
CA PHE A 95 -3.25 -6.15 -7.65
C PHE A 95 -4.60 -5.43 -7.51
N ILE A 96 -5.65 -6.12 -7.07
CA ILE A 96 -6.95 -5.49 -6.77
C ILE A 96 -6.80 -4.44 -5.65
N ALA A 97 -6.16 -4.81 -4.54
CA ALA A 97 -5.95 -3.88 -3.42
C ALA A 97 -5.11 -2.67 -3.84
N LEU A 98 -4.03 -2.90 -4.60
CA LEU A 98 -3.17 -1.84 -5.13
C LEU A 98 -3.95 -0.91 -6.07
N PHE A 99 -4.72 -1.48 -7.00
CA PHE A 99 -5.55 -0.72 -7.93
C PHE A 99 -6.58 0.15 -7.19
N LEU A 100 -7.33 -0.42 -6.24
CA LEU A 100 -8.31 0.33 -5.45
C LEU A 100 -7.65 1.46 -4.65
N SER A 101 -6.48 1.21 -4.06
CA SER A 101 -5.74 2.21 -3.27
C SER A 101 -5.23 3.36 -4.15
N VAL A 102 -4.64 3.06 -5.31
CA VAL A 102 -4.17 4.08 -6.26
C VAL A 102 -5.35 4.87 -6.83
N PHE A 103 -6.44 4.19 -7.17
CA PHE A 103 -7.67 4.80 -7.67
C PHE A 103 -8.25 5.80 -6.65
N TYR A 104 -8.31 5.43 -5.37
CA TYR A 104 -8.72 6.33 -4.29
C TYR A 104 -7.85 7.59 -4.25
N VAL A 105 -6.52 7.45 -4.26
CA VAL A 105 -5.60 8.60 -4.22
C VAL A 105 -5.76 9.52 -5.43
N ILE A 106 -5.99 8.98 -6.63
CA ILE A 106 -6.18 9.78 -7.86
C ILE A 106 -7.47 10.61 -7.82
N LEU A 107 -8.50 10.12 -7.15
CA LEU A 107 -9.80 10.77 -7.01
C LEU A 107 -9.92 11.66 -5.78
N LEU A 108 -8.99 11.52 -4.82
CA LEU A 108 -8.95 12.33 -3.62
C LEU A 108 -8.81 13.81 -4.02
N GLY A 109 -9.70 14.66 -3.50
CA GLY A 109 -9.78 16.08 -3.86
C GLY A 109 -10.54 16.40 -5.15
N LYS A 110 -11.00 15.39 -5.91
CA LYS A 110 -11.84 15.58 -7.11
C LYS A 110 -13.32 15.27 -6.86
N ILE A 111 -13.59 14.41 -5.89
CA ILE A 111 -14.93 14.00 -5.46
C ILE A 111 -15.02 14.24 -3.96
N ASN A 112 -16.22 14.52 -3.46
CA ASN A 112 -16.52 14.61 -2.03
C ASN A 112 -15.90 13.42 -1.25
N TYR A 113 -15.13 13.74 -0.20
CA TYR A 113 -14.38 12.75 0.58
C TYR A 113 -15.25 11.63 1.16
N PHE A 114 -16.45 11.98 1.65
CA PHE A 114 -17.33 10.99 2.27
C PHE A 114 -17.83 9.97 1.25
N LEU A 115 -18.25 10.41 0.07
CA LEU A 115 -18.66 9.53 -1.02
C LEU A 115 -17.50 8.65 -1.51
N LEU A 116 -16.32 9.24 -1.70
CA LEU A 116 -15.14 8.51 -2.16
C LEU A 116 -14.71 7.44 -1.15
N THR A 117 -14.70 7.76 0.15
CA THR A 117 -14.32 6.84 1.22
C THR A 117 -15.35 5.74 1.41
N THR A 118 -16.64 6.07 1.34
CA THR A 118 -17.72 5.06 1.35
C THR A 118 -17.54 4.09 0.17
N LEU A 119 -17.33 4.61 -1.04
CA LEU A 119 -17.13 3.78 -2.23
C LEU A 119 -15.89 2.90 -2.09
N TYR A 120 -14.78 3.44 -1.60
CA TYR A 120 -13.54 2.70 -1.41
C TYR A 120 -13.72 1.53 -0.43
N ILE A 121 -14.29 1.77 0.76
CA ILE A 121 -14.52 0.73 1.76
C ILE A 121 -15.47 -0.33 1.19
N PHE A 122 -16.57 0.09 0.56
CA PHE A 122 -17.53 -0.82 -0.06
C PHE A 122 -16.89 -1.71 -1.13
N LEU A 123 -16.11 -1.13 -2.05
CA LEU A 123 -15.40 -1.89 -3.10
C LEU A 123 -14.37 -2.85 -2.51
N PHE A 124 -13.73 -2.47 -1.40
CA PHE A 124 -12.78 -3.33 -0.72
C PHE A 124 -13.46 -4.55 -0.08
N VAL A 125 -14.53 -4.33 0.70
CA VAL A 125 -15.32 -5.42 1.30
C VAL A 125 -15.93 -6.29 0.21
N TRP A 126 -16.44 -5.69 -0.87
CA TRP A 126 -16.94 -6.44 -2.03
C TRP A 126 -15.86 -7.33 -2.65
N SER A 127 -14.66 -6.80 -2.85
CA SER A 127 -13.57 -7.52 -3.50
C SER A 127 -13.03 -8.69 -2.67
N PHE A 128 -13.10 -8.62 -1.34
CA PHE A 128 -12.40 -9.56 -0.47
C PHE A 128 -13.28 -10.40 0.45
N GLU A 129 -14.49 -9.96 0.79
CA GLU A 129 -15.30 -10.59 1.84
C GLU A 129 -16.67 -11.07 1.37
N LEU A 130 -17.21 -10.52 0.28
CA LEU A 130 -18.56 -10.89 -0.15
C LEU A 130 -18.64 -12.32 -0.68
N LYS A 131 -19.36 -13.15 0.08
CA LYS A 131 -19.72 -14.53 -0.28
C LYS A 131 -21.18 -14.68 -0.68
N THR A 132 -22.05 -13.71 -0.37
CA THR A 132 -23.51 -13.80 -0.58
C THR A 132 -24.17 -12.44 -0.89
N LYS A 133 -25.41 -12.43 -1.41
CA LYS A 133 -26.14 -11.17 -1.70
C LYS A 133 -26.61 -10.44 -0.44
N LYS A 134 -26.95 -11.16 0.64
CA LYS A 134 -27.37 -10.55 1.92
C LYS A 134 -26.24 -9.75 2.57
N THR A 135 -24.99 -10.16 2.36
CA THR A 135 -23.82 -9.46 2.90
C THR A 135 -23.52 -8.15 2.16
N LEU A 136 -24.05 -7.94 0.95
CA LEU A 136 -23.89 -6.69 0.20
C LEU A 136 -24.53 -5.49 0.91
N PHE A 137 -25.73 -5.67 1.47
CA PHE A 137 -26.43 -4.61 2.21
C PHE A 137 -25.67 -4.22 3.48
N PHE A 138 -25.21 -5.23 4.24
CA PHE A 138 -24.41 -4.99 5.44
C PHE A 138 -23.07 -4.34 5.12
N ALA A 139 -22.40 -4.73 4.03
CA ALA A 139 -21.16 -4.10 3.57
C ALA A 139 -21.36 -2.62 3.19
N LEU A 140 -22.48 -2.29 2.53
CA LEU A 140 -22.80 -0.90 2.21
C LEU A 140 -23.08 -0.08 3.49
N LEU A 141 -23.86 -0.65 4.41
CA LEU A 141 -24.17 -0.02 5.68
C LEU A 141 -22.89 0.23 6.50
N GLU A 142 -22.03 -0.78 6.60
CA GLU A 142 -20.73 -0.68 7.27
C GLU A 142 -19.85 0.39 6.63
N ALA A 143 -19.74 0.40 5.29
CA ALA A 143 -18.95 1.39 4.57
C ALA A 143 -19.42 2.83 4.85
N VAL A 144 -20.74 3.06 4.85
CA VAL A 144 -21.34 4.36 5.17
C VAL A 144 -21.06 4.74 6.63
N LEU A 145 -21.26 3.82 7.57
CA LEU A 145 -21.05 4.07 9.00
C LEU A 145 -19.57 4.36 9.32
N ILE A 146 -18.65 3.59 8.77
CA ILE A 146 -17.20 3.79 8.96
C ILE A 146 -16.76 5.11 8.30
N ALA A 147 -17.18 5.38 7.06
CA ALA A 147 -16.86 6.63 6.39
C ALA A 147 -17.41 7.84 7.17
N ALA A 148 -18.60 7.73 7.75
CA ALA A 148 -19.19 8.76 8.60
C ALA A 148 -18.34 8.96 9.86
N CYS A 149 -18.06 7.87 10.60
CA CYS A 149 -17.25 7.91 11.81
C CYS A 149 -15.89 8.56 11.56
N ILE A 150 -15.16 8.14 10.51
CA ILE A 150 -13.87 8.74 10.14
C ILE A 150 -14.04 10.23 9.82
N SER A 151 -15.04 10.59 9.00
CA SER A 151 -15.27 11.99 8.64
C SER A 151 -15.57 12.87 9.86
N TYR A 152 -16.37 12.36 10.81
CA TYR A 152 -16.69 13.06 12.06
C TYR A 152 -15.46 13.21 12.96
N VAL A 153 -14.68 12.14 13.16
CA VAL A 153 -13.46 12.18 13.98
C VAL A 153 -12.47 13.17 13.38
N PHE A 154 -12.22 13.12 12.07
CA PHE A 154 -11.29 14.06 11.45
C PHE A 154 -11.77 15.50 11.52
N ARG A 155 -13.06 15.75 11.27
CA ARG A 155 -13.61 17.11 11.27
C ARG A 155 -13.72 17.71 12.67
N TYR A 156 -14.16 16.95 13.67
CA TYR A 156 -14.51 17.48 14.98
C TYR A 156 -13.47 17.18 16.07
N LEU A 157 -12.74 16.07 15.97
CA LEU A 157 -11.71 15.70 16.94
C LEU A 157 -10.33 16.16 16.48
N PHE A 158 -9.98 15.91 15.22
CA PHE A 158 -8.69 16.37 14.66
C PHE A 158 -8.75 17.74 14.01
N LEU A 159 -9.94 18.33 13.85
CA LEU A 159 -10.16 19.65 13.25
C LEU A 159 -9.54 19.80 11.85
N VAL A 160 -9.53 18.71 11.07
CA VAL A 160 -9.02 18.65 9.70
C VAL A 160 -10.17 18.84 8.72
N THR A 161 -10.01 19.79 7.80
CA THR A 161 -10.96 19.98 6.69
C THR A 161 -10.73 18.92 5.62
N LEU A 162 -11.70 18.02 5.48
CA LEU A 162 -11.70 16.99 4.45
C LEU A 162 -12.27 17.57 3.12
N PRO A 163 -11.69 17.20 1.96
CA PRO A 163 -12.07 17.74 0.66
C PRO A 163 -13.42 17.24 0.10
#